data_AF-A0A833Z219-F1
#
_entry.id   AF-A0A833Z219-F1
#
_cell.length_a   1.000
_cell.length_b   1.000
_cell.length_c   1.000
_cell.angle_alpha   90.00
_cell.angle_beta   90.00
_cell.angle_gamma   90.00
#
_symmetry.space_group_name_H-M   'P 1'
#
loop_
_entity.id
_entity.type
_entity.pdbx_description
1 polymer ?
#
loop_
_entity_poly.entity_id
_entity_poly.type
_entity_poly.pdbx_seq_one_letter_code
_entity_poly.pdbx_strand_id
1 'polypeptide(L)'
;MADRLDYGEGTDAQQFVFLLPEYLKDTSKKMKTGLMFVKLVNPCSGEGALYLFSMCLQQLFEIKLFKEKHHSWFINQSVQSGGLLYFATPIDPLFLLLHYLIKADKEGKFQPLDQVVVDDMFPNCILLLKLPELEKLLQHVTEEKGSIQYLK
;
A
#
# COMPACT_ATOMS: atom_id res chain seq x y z
N MET A 1 1.78 50.88 -26.64
CA MET A 1 0.61 50.29 -25.93
C MET A 1 0.98 48.88 -25.58
N ALA A 2 1.12 48.62 -24.29
CA ALA A 2 1.50 47.33 -23.73
C ALA A 2 0.35 46.34 -23.85
N ASP A 3 0.65 45.07 -24.08
CA ASP A 3 0.21 44.05 -23.12
C ASP A 3 1.23 42.91 -23.12
N ARG A 4 2.15 42.97 -22.16
CA ARG A 4 2.93 41.81 -21.73
C ARG A 4 1.96 40.98 -20.91
N LEU A 5 1.44 39.91 -21.50
CA LEU A 5 0.79 38.86 -20.73
C LEU A 5 1.88 38.26 -19.84
N ASP A 6 1.87 38.67 -18.57
CA ASP A 6 2.51 37.96 -17.48
C ASP A 6 1.99 36.53 -17.52
N TYR A 7 2.78 35.62 -18.10
CA TYR A 7 2.68 34.21 -17.81
C TYR A 7 3.06 34.06 -16.35
N GLY A 8 2.06 34.20 -15.47
CA GLY A 8 2.17 33.80 -14.10
C GLY A 8 2.66 32.35 -14.08
N GLU A 9 3.84 32.16 -13.51
CA GLU A 9 4.42 30.86 -13.22
C GLU A 9 3.58 30.21 -12.09
N GLY A 10 2.34 29.89 -12.43
CA GLY A 10 1.48 29.06 -11.61
C GLY A 10 2.03 27.66 -11.73
N THR A 11 2.77 27.21 -10.73
CA THR A 11 2.99 25.78 -10.52
C THR A 11 1.62 25.14 -10.34
N ASP A 12 1.02 24.70 -11.44
CA ASP A 12 -0.29 24.06 -11.42
C ASP A 12 -0.18 22.83 -10.52
N ALA A 13 -0.94 22.81 -9.43
CA ALA A 13 -0.81 21.78 -8.42
C ALA A 13 -1.19 20.44 -9.05
N GLN A 14 -0.26 19.47 -9.04
CA GLN A 14 -0.50 18.18 -9.69
C GLN A 14 -1.69 17.46 -9.04
N GLN A 15 -2.71 17.19 -9.85
CA GLN A 15 -3.92 16.50 -9.45
C GLN A 15 -3.80 15.01 -9.75
N PHE A 16 -4.30 14.17 -8.85
CA PHE A 16 -4.30 12.72 -8.99
C PHE A 16 -5.73 12.18 -8.97
N VAL A 17 -6.10 11.39 -9.98
CA VAL A 17 -7.43 10.79 -10.10
C VAL A 17 -7.37 9.36 -9.57
N PHE A 18 -8.08 9.08 -8.49
CA PHE A 18 -8.14 7.77 -7.86
C PHE A 18 -9.53 7.14 -7.97
N LEU A 19 -9.57 5.84 -8.24
CA LEU A 19 -10.72 4.97 -8.05
C LEU A 19 -10.52 4.18 -6.76
N LEU A 20 -11.34 4.50 -5.76
CA LEU A 20 -11.31 3.94 -4.41
C LEU A 20 -12.60 3.16 -4.15
N PRO A 21 -12.54 2.04 -3.40
CA PRO A 21 -13.74 1.37 -2.90
C PRO A 21 -14.63 2.31 -2.09
N GLU A 22 -15.94 2.25 -2.32
CA GLU A 22 -16.89 3.24 -1.78
C GLU A 22 -16.92 3.28 -0.25
N TYR A 23 -16.80 2.12 0.40
CA TYR A 23 -16.82 2.02 1.87
C TYR A 23 -15.63 2.72 2.56
N LEU A 24 -14.57 3.06 1.82
CA LEU A 24 -13.45 3.84 2.36
C LEU A 24 -13.85 5.30 2.65
N LYS A 25 -14.90 5.82 1.99
CA LYS A 25 -15.40 7.19 2.21
C LYS A 25 -15.82 7.39 3.67
N ASP A 26 -16.50 6.41 4.27
CA ASP A 26 -17.04 6.52 5.62
C ASP A 26 -16.01 6.25 6.72
N THR A 27 -14.92 5.57 6.37
CA THR A 27 -13.80 5.30 7.28
C THR A 27 -13.08 6.60 7.66
N SER A 28 -13.00 7.57 6.74
CA SER A 28 -12.39 8.88 6.97
C SER A 28 -13.15 9.76 7.99
N LYS A 29 -14.44 9.50 8.24
CA LYS A 29 -15.29 10.31 9.13
C LYS A 29 -15.13 9.96 10.60
N LYS A 30 -14.78 8.69 10.92
CA LYS A 30 -14.65 8.19 12.30
C LYS A 30 -13.27 8.47 12.92
N MET A 31 -12.25 8.72 12.10
CA MET A 31 -10.91 9.13 12.53
C MET A 31 -10.35 10.02 11.42
N LYS A 32 -9.94 11.25 11.75
CA LYS A 32 -9.51 12.29 10.80
C LYS A 32 -8.40 11.87 9.80
N THR A 33 -7.71 10.75 10.02
CA THR A 33 -6.63 10.23 9.16
C THR A 33 -6.49 8.71 9.27
N GLY A 34 -7.54 7.94 8.94
CA GLY A 34 -7.52 6.47 8.98
C GLY A 34 -6.86 5.79 7.77
N LEU A 35 -6.56 6.54 6.71
CA LEU A 35 -5.97 6.04 5.46
C LEU A 35 -4.58 6.63 5.27
N MET A 36 -3.61 5.78 4.93
CA MET A 36 -2.22 6.19 4.72
C MET A 36 -1.63 5.52 3.49
N PHE A 37 -0.99 6.32 2.64
CA PHE A 37 -0.15 5.79 1.57
C PHE A 37 1.19 5.36 2.15
N VAL A 38 1.60 4.12 1.85
CA VAL A 38 2.83 3.52 2.36
C VAL A 38 3.59 2.88 1.21
N LYS A 39 4.92 3.00 1.26
CA LYS A 39 5.81 2.30 0.33
C LYS A 39 6.21 0.98 0.97
N LEU A 40 5.89 -0.12 0.31
CA LEU A 40 6.26 -1.49 0.70
C LEU A 40 6.93 -2.18 -0.49
N VAL A 41 7.49 -3.36 -0.23
CA VAL A 41 8.06 -4.21 -1.28
C VAL A 41 6.98 -4.78 -2.18
N ASN A 42 7.23 -4.80 -3.49
CA ASN A 42 6.48 -5.60 -4.44
C ASN A 42 6.94 -7.07 -4.29
N PRO A 43 6.05 -8.01 -3.94
CA PRO A 43 6.46 -9.37 -3.63
C PRO A 43 7.08 -10.13 -4.81
N CYS A 44 6.78 -9.73 -6.05
CA CYS A 44 7.31 -10.35 -7.26
C CYS A 44 8.66 -9.78 -7.68
N SER A 45 8.81 -8.44 -7.72
CA SER A 45 10.05 -7.81 -8.20
C SER A 45 11.07 -7.47 -7.10
N GLY A 46 10.64 -7.41 -5.84
CA GLY A 46 11.46 -6.91 -4.73
C GLY A 46 11.66 -5.38 -4.73
N GLU A 47 11.08 -4.67 -5.70
CA GLU A 47 11.17 -3.20 -5.79
C GLU A 47 10.12 -2.50 -4.92
N GLY A 48 10.31 -1.22 -4.64
CA GLY A 48 9.36 -0.45 -3.86
C GLY A 48 8.10 -0.09 -4.65
N ALA A 49 6.94 -0.53 -4.16
CA ALA A 49 5.62 -0.21 -4.70
C ALA A 49 4.78 0.60 -3.69
N LEU A 50 3.80 1.34 -4.22
CA LEU A 50 2.89 2.15 -3.42
C LEU A 50 1.65 1.34 -3.04
N TYR A 51 1.30 1.39 -1.77
CA TYR A 51 0.13 0.76 -1.19
C TYR A 51 -0.67 1.79 -0.40
N LEU A 52 -1.96 1.51 -0.22
CA LEU A 52 -2.85 2.26 0.67
C LEU A 52 -3.24 1.34 1.83
N PHE A 53 -2.97 1.78 3.05
CA PHE A 53 -3.31 1.05 4.26
C PHE A 53 -4.45 1.76 4.99
N SER A 54 -5.48 0.99 5.37
CA SER A 54 -6.56 1.45 6.23
C SER A 54 -6.30 1.02 7.66
N MET A 55 -5.97 1.97 8.53
CA MET A 55 -5.75 1.71 9.96
C MET A 55 -7.02 1.26 10.67
N CYS A 56 -8.19 1.75 10.25
CA CYS A 56 -9.46 1.44 10.90
C CYS A 56 -9.99 0.06 10.50
N LEU A 57 -9.82 -0.32 9.23
CA LEU A 57 -10.26 -1.63 8.71
C LEU A 57 -9.14 -2.67 8.78
N GLN A 58 -7.91 -2.26 9.11
CA GLN A 58 -6.69 -3.06 9.06
C GLN A 58 -6.58 -3.82 7.73
N GLN A 59 -6.82 -3.10 6.62
CA GLN A 59 -6.85 -3.65 5.27
C GLN A 59 -5.81 -2.96 4.39
N LEU A 60 -5.17 -3.75 3.52
CA LEU A 60 -4.16 -3.28 2.58
C LEU A 60 -4.72 -3.28 1.15
N PHE A 61 -4.40 -2.23 0.41
CA PHE A 61 -4.73 -2.07 -1.00
C PHE A 61 -3.46 -1.81 -1.79
N GLU A 62 -3.28 -2.48 -2.92
CA GLU A 62 -2.23 -2.13 -3.87
C GLU A 62 -2.69 -0.97 -4.74
N ILE A 63 -1.77 -0.06 -5.08
CA ILE A 63 -2.05 1.02 -6.02
C ILE A 63 -1.57 0.63 -7.40
N LYS A 64 -2.51 0.44 -8.33
CA LYS A 64 -2.23 0.23 -9.76
C LYS A 64 -2.38 1.55 -10.51
N LEU A 65 -1.56 1.73 -11.55
CA LEU A 65 -1.59 2.89 -12.41
C LEU A 65 -1.96 2.48 -13.83
N PHE A 66 -3.06 3.02 -14.33
CA PHE A 66 -3.35 3.04 -15.76
C PHE A 66 -2.70 4.27 -16.39
N LYS A 67 -1.94 4.05 -17.46
CA LYS A 67 -1.23 5.07 -18.21
C LYS A 67 -1.23 4.69 -19.68
N GLU A 68 -1.80 5.56 -20.50
CA GLU A 68 -1.84 5.42 -21.96
C GLU A 68 -1.36 6.72 -22.63
N LYS A 69 -0.84 6.62 -23.86
CA LYS A 69 -0.29 7.77 -24.58
C LYS A 69 -1.42 8.69 -25.09
N HIS A 70 -1.18 10.00 -25.06
CA HIS A 70 -2.10 11.02 -25.60
C HIS A 70 -3.43 11.17 -24.84
N HIS A 71 -3.41 10.98 -23.51
CA HIS A 71 -4.56 11.25 -22.64
C HIS A 71 -4.34 12.45 -21.72
N SER A 72 -5.43 13.10 -21.32
CA SER A 72 -5.48 14.19 -20.34
C SER A 72 -6.84 14.20 -19.66
N TRP A 73 -6.90 14.74 -18.44
CA TRP A 73 -8.14 14.89 -17.69
C TRP A 73 -8.59 16.35 -17.70
N PHE A 74 -9.88 16.57 -17.92
CA PHE A 74 -10.53 17.84 -17.61
C PHE A 74 -11.23 17.67 -16.26
N ILE A 75 -10.74 18.37 -15.24
CA ILE A 75 -11.23 18.26 -13.86
C ILE A 75 -11.85 19.60 -13.49
N ASN A 76 -13.17 19.69 -13.56
CA ASN A 76 -13.90 20.95 -13.38
C ASN A 76 -13.39 22.04 -14.35
N GLN A 77 -12.62 23.02 -13.84
CA GLN A 77 -12.06 24.14 -14.61
C GLN A 77 -10.54 24.04 -14.78
N SER A 78 -9.91 22.91 -14.41
CA SER A 78 -8.48 22.64 -14.60
C SER A 78 -8.25 21.51 -15.60
N VAL A 79 -7.04 21.48 -16.16
CA VAL A 79 -6.60 20.43 -17.09
C VAL A 79 -5.38 19.72 -16.49
N GLN A 80 -5.51 18.43 -16.23
CA GLN A 80 -4.40 17.60 -15.75
C GLN A 80 -3.82 16.79 -16.92
N SER A 81 -2.56 17.05 -17.23
CA SER A 81 -1.83 16.32 -18.27
C SER A 81 -1.54 14.87 -17.87
N GLY A 82 -1.39 14.01 -18.87
CA GLY A 82 -0.92 12.62 -18.71
C GLY A 82 -2.00 11.56 -18.57
N GLY A 83 -3.26 11.94 -18.27
CA GLY A 83 -4.40 11.01 -18.27
C GLY A 83 -4.25 9.84 -17.30
N LEU A 84 -3.44 10.00 -16.25
CA LEU A 84 -3.13 8.95 -15.29
C LEU A 84 -4.37 8.62 -14.45
N LEU A 85 -4.64 7.34 -14.27
CA LEU A 85 -5.74 6.85 -13.44
C LEU A 85 -5.22 5.82 -12.44
N TYR A 86 -5.39 6.11 -11.15
CA TYR A 86 -4.93 5.26 -10.07
C TYR A 86 -6.08 4.41 -9.54
N PHE A 87 -5.82 3.13 -9.28
CA PHE A 87 -6.77 2.20 -8.72
C PHE A 87 -6.24 1.70 -7.39
N ALA A 88 -7.07 1.74 -6.34
CA ALA A 88 -6.78 1.03 -5.10
C ALA A 88 -7.55 -0.29 -5.09
N THR A 89 -6.84 -1.39 -5.33
CA THR A 89 -7.43 -2.73 -5.35
C THR A 89 -7.04 -3.49 -4.08
N PRO A 90 -7.97 -4.17 -3.39
CA PRO A 90 -7.62 -5.01 -2.26
C PRO A 90 -6.57 -6.04 -2.68
N ILE A 91 -5.56 -6.24 -1.84
CA ILE A 91 -4.53 -7.26 -2.04
C ILE A 91 -4.57 -8.25 -0.88
N ASP A 92 -4.37 -9.53 -1.18
CA ASP A 92 -4.14 -10.54 -0.15
C ASP A 92 -2.76 -10.29 0.49
N PRO A 93 -2.70 -9.96 1.80
CA PRO A 93 -1.44 -9.66 2.48
C PRO A 93 -0.49 -10.85 2.55
N LEU A 94 -0.98 -12.07 2.35
CA LEU A 94 -0.16 -13.29 2.34
C LEU A 94 0.94 -13.21 1.27
N PHE A 95 0.68 -12.57 0.13
CA PHE A 95 1.72 -12.37 -0.90
C PHE A 95 2.88 -11.51 -0.40
N LEU A 96 2.62 -10.48 0.42
CA LEU A 96 3.68 -9.65 0.99
C LEU A 96 4.43 -10.39 2.09
N LEU A 97 3.74 -11.17 2.92
CA LEU A 97 4.35 -11.99 3.96
C LEU A 97 5.27 -13.06 3.37
N LEU A 98 4.86 -13.71 2.28
CA LEU A 98 5.65 -14.69 1.56
C LEU A 98 7.01 -14.15 1.12
N HIS A 99 7.07 -12.88 0.69
CA HIS A 99 8.35 -12.26 0.33
C HIS A 99 9.35 -12.29 1.50
N TYR A 100 8.90 -11.95 2.71
CA TYR A 100 9.75 -11.95 3.91
C TYR A 100 10.05 -13.36 4.41
N LEU A 101 9.07 -14.27 4.34
CA LEU A 101 9.25 -15.67 4.73
C LEU A 101 10.32 -16.35 3.87
N ILE A 102 10.26 -16.18 2.54
CA ILE A 102 11.26 -16.72 1.61
C ILE A 102 12.64 -16.08 1.86
N LYS A 103 12.67 -14.80 2.22
CA LYS A 103 13.93 -14.11 2.58
C LYS A 103 14.55 -14.68 3.86
N ALA A 104 13.74 -14.96 4.87
CA ALA A 104 14.17 -15.51 6.17
C ALA A 104 14.52 -17.01 6.11
N ASP A 105 13.87 -17.78 5.22
CA ASP A 105 14.13 -19.22 5.04
C ASP A 105 15.61 -19.55 4.74
N LYS A 106 16.35 -18.58 4.19
CA LYS A 106 17.80 -18.67 3.98
C LYS A 106 18.59 -18.97 5.25
N GLU A 107 18.07 -18.62 6.43
CA GLU A 107 18.70 -18.90 7.73
C GLU A 107 18.43 -20.34 8.23
N GLY A 108 17.42 -21.01 7.68
CA GLY A 108 17.07 -22.40 8.01
C GLY A 108 16.59 -22.61 9.45
N LYS A 109 15.99 -21.59 10.06
CA LYS A 109 15.55 -21.61 11.47
C LYS A 109 14.10 -21.18 11.60
N PHE A 110 13.46 -21.68 12.66
CA PHE A 110 12.19 -21.12 13.12
C PHE A 110 12.45 -19.77 13.78
N GLN A 111 11.77 -18.74 13.27
CA GLN A 111 11.89 -17.36 13.76
C GLN A 111 10.50 -16.81 14.04
N PRO A 112 10.34 -15.99 15.10
CA PRO A 112 9.10 -15.29 15.34
C PRO A 112 8.86 -14.22 14.27
N LEU A 113 7.59 -13.88 14.04
CA LEU A 113 7.19 -13.07 12.89
C LEU A 113 7.76 -11.64 12.91
N ASP A 114 7.97 -11.08 14.10
CA ASP A 114 8.60 -9.77 14.31
C ASP A 114 10.09 -9.75 13.90
N GLN A 115 10.77 -10.90 13.90
CA GLN A 115 12.14 -11.04 13.38
C GLN A 115 12.17 -11.35 11.87
N VAL A 116 11.11 -11.95 11.33
CA VAL A 116 10.98 -12.26 9.90
C VAL A 116 10.61 -11.01 9.08
N VAL A 117 9.63 -10.24 9.55
CA VAL A 117 9.10 -9.06 8.83
C VAL A 117 9.94 -7.81 9.13
N VAL A 118 11.20 -7.85 8.70
CA VAL A 118 12.18 -6.78 8.90
C VAL A 118 12.74 -6.32 7.56
N ASP A 119 12.66 -5.01 7.30
CA ASP A 119 13.19 -4.41 6.09
C ASP A 119 13.68 -2.97 6.32
N ASP A 120 14.98 -2.77 6.14
CA ASP A 120 15.62 -1.45 6.29
C ASP A 120 15.25 -0.48 5.16
N MET A 121 14.97 -1.00 3.96
CA MET A 121 14.57 -0.18 2.81
C MET A 121 13.09 0.17 2.85
N PHE A 122 12.27 -0.71 3.41
CA PHE A 122 10.81 -0.58 3.52
C PHE A 122 10.32 -0.74 4.96
N PRO A 123 10.65 0.20 5.88
CA PRO A 123 10.39 0.05 7.32
C PRO A 123 8.90 -0.01 7.68
N ASN A 124 8.01 0.38 6.76
CA ASN A 124 6.56 0.24 6.94
C ASN A 124 6.08 -1.22 6.86
N CYS A 125 6.95 -2.21 6.60
CA CYS A 125 6.63 -3.63 6.63
C CYS A 125 6.01 -4.07 7.97
N ILE A 126 6.33 -3.38 9.08
CA ILE A 126 5.74 -3.61 10.40
C ILE A 126 4.21 -3.47 10.42
N LEU A 127 3.61 -2.77 9.45
CA LEU A 127 2.15 -2.66 9.34
C LEU A 127 1.49 -3.99 8.98
N LEU A 128 2.21 -4.91 8.35
CA LEU A 128 1.70 -6.26 8.04
C LEU A 128 1.42 -7.06 9.32
N LEU A 129 2.16 -6.78 10.40
CA LEU A 129 1.94 -7.41 11.70
C LEU A 129 0.65 -6.93 12.39
N LYS A 130 0.06 -5.82 11.92
CA LYS A 130 -1.18 -5.25 12.45
C LYS A 130 -2.43 -5.77 11.74
N LEU A 131 -2.28 -6.68 10.79
CA LEU A 131 -3.39 -7.25 10.05
C LEU A 131 -4.17 -8.24 10.94
N PRO A 132 -5.51 -8.30 10.81
CA PRO A 132 -6.33 -9.19 11.62
C PRO A 132 -6.11 -10.64 11.19
N GLU A 133 -6.27 -11.56 12.13
CA GLU A 133 -6.26 -13.02 11.87
C GLU A 133 -4.97 -13.54 11.20
N LEU A 134 -3.85 -12.85 11.42
CA LEU A 134 -2.55 -13.15 10.82
C LEU A 134 -2.08 -14.59 11.06
N GLU A 135 -2.31 -15.14 12.26
CA GLU A 135 -2.00 -16.53 12.60
C GLU A 135 -2.72 -17.52 11.65
N LYS A 136 -4.02 -17.29 11.39
CA LYS A 136 -4.79 -18.15 10.47
C LYS A 136 -4.30 -18.02 9.03
N LEU A 137 -3.91 -16.82 8.61
CA LEU A 137 -3.35 -16.61 7.27
C LEU A 137 -2.01 -17.36 7.13
N LEU A 138 -1.13 -17.25 8.13
CA LEU A 138 0.19 -17.89 8.12
C LEU A 138 0.13 -19.42 8.10
N GLN A 139 -0.87 -20.03 8.74
CA GLN A 139 -1.10 -21.48 8.69
C GLN A 139 -1.24 -22.05 7.26
N HIS A 140 -1.55 -21.22 6.26
CA HIS A 140 -1.62 -21.64 4.87
C HIS A 140 -0.24 -21.84 4.22
N VAL A 141 0.83 -21.23 4.77
CA VAL A 141 2.14 -21.15 4.11
C VAL A 141 3.34 -21.43 5.02
N THR A 142 3.16 -21.48 6.34
CA THR A 142 4.23 -21.72 7.32
C THR A 142 3.97 -22.94 8.18
N GLU A 143 5.03 -23.62 8.59
CA GLU A 143 5.01 -24.57 9.69
C GLU A 143 5.12 -23.83 11.03
N GLU A 144 4.39 -24.28 12.04
CA GLU A 144 4.43 -23.71 13.40
C GLU A 144 5.23 -24.62 14.32
N LYS A 145 6.10 -24.04 15.16
CA LYS A 145 6.87 -24.77 16.17
C LYS A 145 6.74 -24.08 17.52
N GLY A 146 6.35 -24.85 18.54
CA GLY A 146 6.28 -24.37 19.91
C GLY A 146 4.94 -23.76 20.30
N SER A 147 3.83 -24.26 19.75
CA SER A 147 2.49 -23.96 20.27
C SER A 147 2.42 -24.37 21.74
N ILE A 148 2.48 -23.41 22.67
CA ILE A 148 2.27 -23.70 24.09
C ILE A 148 0.78 -23.99 24.29
N GLN A 149 0.38 -25.23 24.00
CA GLN A 149 -0.92 -25.79 24.38
C GLN A 149 -0.84 -26.70 25.62
N TYR A 150 0.29 -26.72 26.34
CA TYR A 150 0.46 -27.52 27.57
C TYR A 150 1.06 -26.70 28.72
N LEU A 151 0.31 -25.74 29.28
CA LEU A 151 0.49 -25.24 30.66
C LEU A 151 -0.82 -24.68 31.24
N LYS A 152 -1.92 -25.44 31.16
CA LYS A 152 -3.07 -25.31 32.07
C LYS A 152 -3.59 -26.69 32.46
#